data_AF-A0A5C7K836-F1
#
_entry.id   AF-A0A5C7K836-F1
#
_cell.length_a   1.000
_cell.length_b   1.000
_cell.length_c   1.000
_cell.angle_alpha   90.00
_cell.angle_beta   90.00
_cell.angle_gamma   90.00
#
_symmetry.space_group_name_H-M   'P 1'
#
loop_
_entity.id
_entity.type
_entity.pdbx_description
1 polymer ?
#
loop_
_entity_poly.entity_id
_entity_poly.type
_entity_poly.pdbx_seq_one_letter_code
_entity_poly.pdbx_strand_id
1 'polypeptide(L)'
;MVAGSARRGATDLVRCGQATPPQRCAERRSQEVSALIAAVRFPFCLCLVCLLAACASPFVREGGGPRPAGRDYPFQLEARFSVTNESERYSGKLSWRHAEAADELRIMSPFGQVVAEIEVRPGRAALLAADRQRHEAGDAQTLTRQVLGYPLPIERLAGWVLAQPAPSATVARDALGRPLRIVESDWQVEYDYSGAAPDALPERLRVSRVGGPELLLRIEEWTTGEQPLD
;
A
#
# COMPACT_ATOMS: atom_id res chain seq x y z
N MET A 1 -9.64 -37.99 46.70
CA MET A 1 -10.44 -37.56 45.54
C MET A 1 -9.82 -38.18 44.30
N VAL A 2 -10.50 -39.17 43.73
CA VAL A 2 -10.05 -39.95 42.56
C VAL A 2 -10.93 -39.58 41.36
N ALA A 3 -10.29 -39.48 40.18
CA ALA A 3 -10.73 -39.56 38.78
C ALA A 3 -12.24 -39.61 38.45
N GLY A 4 -12.77 -39.02 37.37
CA GLY A 4 -12.19 -38.75 36.06
C GLY A 4 -13.03 -39.45 34.97
N SER A 5 -13.26 -38.75 33.84
CA SER A 5 -13.89 -39.20 32.58
C SER A 5 -15.42 -39.41 32.62
N ALA A 6 -16.29 -39.02 31.67
CA ALA A 6 -16.33 -38.58 30.27
C ALA A 6 -17.19 -39.55 29.43
N ARG A 7 -17.89 -38.96 28.42
CA ARG A 7 -18.62 -39.57 27.27
C ARG A 7 -20.10 -39.90 27.55
N ARG A 8 -21.05 -39.94 26.60
CA ARG A 8 -21.36 -39.41 25.24
C ARG A 8 -22.72 -40.09 24.87
N GLY A 9 -23.54 -39.46 24.01
CA GLY A 9 -24.59 -40.12 23.20
C GLY A 9 -26.02 -39.98 23.77
N ALA A 10 -27.00 -39.34 23.11
CA ALA A 10 -27.68 -39.73 21.85
C ALA A 10 -28.58 -40.98 22.10
N THR A 11 -29.86 -41.10 21.76
CA THR A 11 -30.85 -40.38 20.93
C THR A 11 -32.24 -40.98 21.28
N ASP A 12 -33.33 -40.25 21.03
CA ASP A 12 -34.66 -40.77 20.59
C ASP A 12 -35.51 -41.64 21.56
N LEU A 13 -36.86 -41.55 21.65
CA LEU A 13 -37.91 -41.53 20.62
C LEU A 13 -39.31 -41.43 21.31
N VAL A 14 -40.37 -41.08 20.54
CA VAL A 14 -41.81 -41.51 20.67
C VAL A 14 -42.68 -40.74 21.72
N ARG A 15 -43.94 -40.33 21.52
CA ARG A 15 -45.04 -40.58 20.54
C ARG A 15 -46.11 -39.46 20.56
N CYS A 16 -46.89 -39.42 19.47
CA CYS A 16 -48.15 -38.70 19.26
C CYS A 16 -49.28 -38.95 20.29
N GLY A 17 -50.16 -37.94 20.43
CA GLY A 17 -51.56 -38.09 20.91
C GLY A 17 -52.45 -37.00 20.30
N GLN A 18 -53.48 -37.42 19.56
CA GLN A 18 -54.43 -36.61 18.79
C GLN A 18 -55.62 -36.15 19.65
N ALA A 19 -56.26 -35.02 19.29
CA ALA A 19 -57.71 -34.83 19.40
C ALA A 19 -58.21 -33.62 18.57
N THR A 20 -59.23 -33.86 17.74
CA THR A 20 -60.16 -32.93 17.05
C THR A 20 -61.58 -33.48 17.34
N PRO A 21 -62.74 -32.88 16.99
CA PRO A 21 -63.13 -31.55 16.43
C PRO A 21 -64.35 -30.98 17.22
N PRO A 22 -65.38 -30.25 16.67
CA PRO A 22 -65.55 -29.51 15.41
C PRO A 22 -66.14 -28.08 15.58
N GLN A 23 -66.10 -27.25 14.54
CA GLN A 23 -67.29 -26.58 13.97
C GLN A 23 -66.95 -25.77 12.72
N ARG A 24 -67.51 -26.22 11.59
CA ARG A 24 -67.69 -25.45 10.35
C ARG A 24 -69.01 -24.68 10.46
N CYS A 25 -68.98 -23.36 10.26
CA CYS A 25 -70.06 -22.63 9.60
C CYS A 25 -69.58 -21.21 9.29
N ALA A 26 -69.91 -20.74 8.08
CA ALA A 26 -69.81 -19.37 7.60
C ALA A 26 -68.39 -18.77 7.46
N GLU A 27 -67.91 -18.62 6.22
CA GLU A 27 -67.68 -17.29 5.62
C GLU A 27 -67.14 -17.51 4.19
N ARG A 28 -68.05 -17.86 3.30
CA ARG A 28 -67.81 -18.13 1.88
C ARG A 28 -67.71 -16.81 1.11
N ARG A 29 -66.70 -15.97 1.36
CA ARG A 29 -66.50 -14.72 0.57
C ARG A 29 -65.16 -13.98 0.75
N SER A 30 -63.99 -14.64 0.76
CA SER A 30 -62.72 -13.88 0.68
C SER A 30 -61.49 -14.70 0.23
N GLN A 31 -61.67 -15.64 -0.71
CA GLN A 31 -60.59 -16.53 -1.17
C GLN A 31 -60.18 -16.27 -2.62
N GLU A 32 -59.79 -15.05 -3.00
CA GLU A 32 -59.12 -14.87 -4.32
C GLU A 32 -57.91 -13.92 -4.31
N VAL A 33 -57.62 -13.16 -3.24
CA VAL A 33 -56.56 -12.13 -3.30
C VAL A 33 -55.28 -12.48 -2.50
N SER A 34 -55.31 -13.43 -1.57
CA SER A 34 -54.17 -13.69 -0.67
C SER A 34 -53.13 -14.70 -1.21
N ALA A 35 -53.36 -15.35 -2.35
CA ALA A 35 -52.47 -16.41 -2.85
C ALA A 35 -51.35 -15.92 -3.80
N LEU A 36 -51.32 -14.65 -4.21
CA LEU A 36 -50.32 -14.15 -5.16
C LEU A 36 -49.15 -13.38 -4.53
N ILE A 37 -49.24 -12.92 -3.27
CA ILE A 37 -48.21 -12.05 -2.68
C ILE A 37 -47.11 -12.84 -1.92
N ALA A 38 -47.34 -14.10 -1.56
CA ALA A 38 -46.40 -14.88 -0.74
C ALA A 38 -45.33 -15.64 -1.55
N ALA A 39 -45.52 -15.88 -2.86
CA ALA A 39 -44.58 -16.67 -3.67
C ALA A 39 -43.51 -15.83 -4.41
N VAL A 40 -43.65 -14.49 -4.44
CA VAL A 40 -42.71 -13.59 -5.13
C VAL A 40 -41.83 -12.79 -4.15
N ARG A 41 -42.07 -12.91 -2.84
CA ARG A 41 -41.31 -12.21 -1.78
C ARG A 41 -40.05 -12.93 -1.30
N PHE A 42 -39.83 -14.19 -1.69
CA PHE A 42 -38.64 -14.95 -1.30
C PHE A 42 -37.46 -14.90 -2.30
N PRO A 43 -37.64 -14.85 -3.64
CA PRO A 43 -36.50 -14.78 -4.55
C PRO A 43 -35.91 -13.36 -4.63
N PHE A 44 -36.69 -12.32 -4.32
CA PHE A 44 -36.25 -10.92 -4.41
C PHE A 44 -35.28 -10.53 -3.28
N CYS A 45 -35.51 -11.02 -2.05
CA CYS A 45 -34.58 -10.80 -0.93
C CYS A 45 -33.26 -11.56 -1.09
N LEU A 46 -33.26 -12.75 -1.72
CA LEU A 46 -32.03 -13.52 -1.94
C LEU A 46 -31.14 -12.89 -3.03
N CYS A 47 -31.74 -12.33 -4.07
CA CYS A 47 -31.02 -11.66 -5.17
C CYS A 47 -30.36 -10.34 -4.70
N LEU A 48 -31.01 -9.60 -3.79
CA LEU A 48 -30.49 -8.34 -3.26
C LEU A 48 -29.25 -8.53 -2.37
N VAL A 49 -29.15 -9.63 -1.62
CA VAL A 49 -27.98 -9.95 -0.78
C VAL A 49 -26.75 -10.33 -1.63
N CYS A 50 -26.95 -11.01 -2.77
CA CYS A 50 -25.86 -11.32 -3.70
C CYS A 50 -25.33 -10.05 -4.42
N LEU A 51 -26.18 -9.06 -4.68
CA LEU A 51 -25.77 -7.79 -5.29
C LEU A 51 -24.88 -6.93 -4.37
N LEU A 52 -25.03 -7.05 -3.04
CA LEU A 52 -24.21 -6.30 -2.06
C LEU A 52 -22.80 -6.89 -1.87
N ALA A 53 -22.59 -8.18 -2.16
CA ALA A 53 -21.26 -8.82 -2.02
C ALA A 53 -20.29 -8.49 -3.18
N ALA A 54 -20.78 -7.95 -4.29
CA ALA A 54 -19.95 -7.65 -5.46
C ALA A 54 -19.03 -6.42 -5.28
N CYS A 55 -19.34 -5.53 -4.33
CA CYS A 55 -18.52 -4.32 -4.09
C CYS A 55 -17.35 -4.55 -3.12
N ALA A 56 -17.21 -5.75 -2.56
CA ALA A 56 -16.07 -6.12 -1.73
C ALA A 56 -15.11 -7.03 -2.50
N SER A 57 -14.69 -6.61 -3.70
CA SER A 57 -13.49 -7.20 -4.30
C SER A 57 -12.28 -6.60 -3.58
N PRO A 58 -11.53 -7.36 -2.76
CA PRO A 58 -10.21 -6.92 -2.37
C PRO A 58 -9.42 -6.78 -3.67
N PHE A 59 -9.05 -5.55 -4.02
CA PHE A 59 -8.13 -5.30 -5.10
C PHE A 59 -6.81 -5.96 -4.73
N VAL A 60 -6.54 -7.13 -5.30
CA VAL A 60 -5.21 -7.75 -5.26
C VAL A 60 -4.32 -6.79 -6.04
N ARG A 61 -3.44 -6.07 -5.32
CA ARG A 61 -2.42 -5.21 -5.91
C ARG A 61 -1.44 -6.10 -6.68
N GLU A 62 -1.66 -6.28 -7.97
CA GLU A 62 -0.70 -6.92 -8.88
C GLU A 62 0.39 -5.89 -9.24
N GLY A 63 1.31 -5.63 -8.30
CA GLY A 63 2.57 -4.95 -8.59
C GLY A 63 3.62 -5.93 -9.11
N GLY A 64 3.26 -6.79 -10.06
CA GLY A 64 4.04 -7.95 -10.52
C GLY A 64 4.71 -7.72 -11.87
N GLY A 65 5.53 -6.68 -12.00
CA GLY A 65 6.51 -6.60 -13.08
C GLY A 65 7.72 -7.50 -12.78
N PRO A 66 8.53 -7.89 -13.78
CA PRO A 66 9.81 -8.54 -13.52
C PRO A 66 10.65 -7.71 -12.54
N ARG A 67 11.38 -8.38 -11.65
CA ARG A 67 12.21 -7.73 -10.64
C ARG A 67 13.06 -6.64 -11.30
N PRO A 68 12.96 -5.37 -10.85
CA PRO A 68 13.85 -4.33 -11.35
C PRO A 68 15.29 -4.74 -11.11
N ALA A 69 16.08 -4.73 -12.17
CA ALA A 69 17.49 -5.16 -12.16
C ALA A 69 18.37 -3.96 -12.48
N GLY A 70 19.27 -3.62 -11.57
CA GLY A 70 20.14 -2.44 -11.68
C GLY A 70 19.52 -1.20 -11.02
N ARG A 71 20.39 -0.30 -10.55
CA ARG A 71 19.99 0.95 -9.89
C ARG A 71 19.30 1.94 -10.83
N ASP A 72 19.52 1.79 -12.14
CA ASP A 72 19.03 2.67 -13.20
C ASP A 72 17.72 2.14 -13.82
N TYR A 73 17.08 1.15 -13.18
CA TYR A 73 15.84 0.57 -13.69
C TYR A 73 14.70 1.59 -13.63
N PRO A 74 13.99 1.86 -14.73
CA PRO A 74 12.95 2.88 -14.76
C PRO A 74 11.77 2.51 -13.87
N PHE A 75 11.35 3.44 -13.03
CA PHE A 75 10.20 3.26 -12.14
C PHE A 75 9.42 4.55 -11.97
N GLN A 76 8.16 4.39 -11.57
CA GLN A 76 7.34 5.45 -11.01
C GLN A 76 6.78 4.95 -9.69
N LEU A 77 6.73 5.84 -8.71
CA LEU A 77 6.12 5.55 -7.42
C LEU A 77 5.37 6.76 -6.87
N GLU A 78 4.36 6.43 -6.09
CA GLU A 78 3.65 7.37 -5.23
C GLU A 78 3.88 6.95 -3.78
N ALA A 79 4.36 7.88 -2.96
CA ALA A 79 4.71 7.60 -1.58
C ALA A 79 4.26 8.73 -0.65
N ARG A 80 4.07 8.38 0.62
CA ARG A 80 4.05 9.34 1.72
C ARG A 80 5.42 9.40 2.36
N PHE A 81 5.88 10.60 2.64
CA PHE A 81 7.16 10.80 3.29
C PHE A 81 7.01 11.56 4.60
N SER A 82 7.97 11.32 5.51
CA SER A 82 8.25 12.18 6.64
C SER A 82 9.75 12.34 6.77
N VAL A 83 10.24 13.56 6.77
CA VAL A 83 11.63 13.87 7.14
C VAL A 83 11.62 14.49 8.52
N THR A 84 12.43 13.93 9.42
CA THR A 84 12.67 14.50 10.74
C THR A 84 14.13 14.94 10.81
N ASN A 85 14.37 16.20 11.11
CA ASN A 85 15.69 16.76 11.31
C ASN A 85 15.71 17.57 12.60
N GLU A 86 16.52 17.16 13.57
CA GLU A 86 16.61 17.76 14.91
C GLU A 86 15.23 17.91 15.59
N SER A 87 14.60 19.08 15.46
CA SER A 87 13.27 19.39 16.01
C SER A 87 12.18 19.62 14.96
N GLU A 88 12.55 19.72 13.69
CA GLU A 88 11.63 19.96 12.59
C GLU A 88 11.19 18.65 11.94
N ARG A 89 9.89 18.56 11.66
CA ARG A 89 9.30 17.44 10.93
C ARG A 89 8.50 17.94 9.75
N TYR A 90 8.89 17.50 8.57
CA TYR A 90 8.17 17.74 7.33
C TYR A 90 7.52 16.46 6.88
N SER A 91 6.28 16.53 6.40
CA SER A 91 5.58 15.39 5.83
C SER A 91 4.74 15.80 4.64
N GLY A 92 4.49 14.85 3.76
CA GLY A 92 3.77 15.10 2.52
C GLY A 92 3.67 13.86 1.66
N LYS A 93 3.27 14.08 0.42
CA LYS A 93 3.29 13.08 -0.65
C LYS A 93 4.46 13.34 -1.59
N LEU A 94 5.01 12.27 -2.11
CA LEU A 94 6.08 12.25 -3.09
C LEU A 94 5.59 11.43 -4.28
N SER A 95 5.52 12.08 -5.43
CA SER A 95 5.44 11.42 -6.72
C SER A 95 6.84 11.42 -7.31
N TRP A 96 7.37 10.26 -7.68
CA TRP A 96 8.72 10.14 -8.22
C TRP A 96 8.71 9.28 -9.47
N ARG A 97 9.18 9.87 -10.57
CA ARG A 97 9.54 9.16 -11.80
C ARG A 97 11.05 9.12 -11.93
N HIS A 98 11.61 7.92 -11.98
CA HIS A 98 13.01 7.67 -12.27
C HIS A 98 13.13 7.05 -13.67
N ALA A 99 13.98 7.65 -14.49
CA ALA A 99 14.34 7.16 -15.82
C ALA A 99 15.84 7.39 -16.06
N GLU A 100 16.41 6.71 -17.05
CA GLU A 100 17.84 6.77 -17.37
C GLU A 100 18.35 8.21 -17.56
N ALA A 101 17.53 9.08 -18.18
CA ALA A 101 17.92 10.44 -18.51
C ALA A 101 17.66 11.47 -17.39
N ALA A 102 16.71 11.19 -16.49
CA ALA A 102 16.25 12.16 -15.51
C ALA A 102 15.48 11.51 -14.35
N ASP A 103 15.63 12.13 -13.19
CA ASP A 103 14.75 11.96 -12.04
C ASP A 103 13.82 13.16 -11.91
N GLU A 104 12.53 12.90 -11.79
CA GLU A 104 11.50 13.91 -11.56
C GLU A 104 10.77 13.60 -10.26
N LEU A 105 10.92 14.48 -9.27
CA LEU A 105 10.29 14.37 -7.96
C LEU A 105 9.32 15.53 -7.78
N ARG A 106 8.06 15.22 -7.49
CA ARG A 106 7.03 16.20 -7.11
C ARG A 106 6.64 15.98 -5.67
N ILE A 107 6.83 17.03 -4.87
CA ILE A 107 6.53 17.03 -3.44
C ILE A 107 5.24 17.81 -3.23
N MET A 108 4.29 17.19 -2.52
CA MET A 108 2.98 17.77 -2.24
C MET A 108 2.71 17.82 -0.75
N SER A 109 2.08 18.89 -0.28
CA SER A 109 1.59 18.99 1.09
C SER A 109 0.44 18.01 1.34
N PRO A 110 0.11 17.69 2.61
CA PRO A 110 -1.05 16.86 2.94
C PRO A 110 -2.38 17.39 2.38
N PHE A 111 -2.46 18.69 2.05
CA PHE A 111 -3.63 19.34 1.45
C PHE A 111 -3.62 19.30 -0.09
N GLY A 112 -2.66 18.60 -0.70
CA GLY A 112 -2.57 18.42 -2.16
C GLY A 112 -1.92 19.57 -2.92
N GLN A 113 -1.34 20.56 -2.22
CA GLN A 113 -0.61 21.65 -2.87
C GLN A 113 0.79 21.18 -3.25
N VAL A 114 1.23 21.45 -4.48
CA VAL A 114 2.62 21.21 -4.89
C VAL A 114 3.52 22.21 -4.16
N VAL A 115 4.44 21.71 -3.34
CA VAL A 115 5.37 22.55 -2.56
C VAL A 115 6.71 22.71 -3.26
N ALA A 116 7.14 21.67 -3.99
CA ALA A 116 8.36 21.69 -4.78
C ALA A 116 8.30 20.66 -5.91
N GLU A 117 8.91 21.00 -7.04
CA GLU A 117 9.21 20.08 -8.13
C GLU A 117 10.72 20.07 -8.33
N ILE A 118 11.31 18.89 -8.40
CA ILE A 118 12.75 18.69 -8.54
C ILE A 118 12.98 17.87 -9.80
N GLU A 119 13.87 18.36 -10.65
CA GLU A 119 14.34 17.67 -11.84
C GLU A 119 15.86 17.50 -11.73
N VAL A 120 16.33 16.26 -11.75
CA VAL A 120 17.75 15.92 -11.72
C VAL A 120 18.12 15.26 -13.03
N ARG A 121 19.16 15.77 -13.68
CA ARG A 121 19.78 15.23 -14.88
C ARG A 121 21.29 15.12 -14.68
N PRO A 122 22.00 14.36 -15.52
CA PRO A 122 23.45 14.34 -15.49
C PRO A 122 24.04 15.77 -15.58
N GLY A 123 24.70 16.23 -14.52
CA GLY A 123 25.37 17.54 -14.44
C GLY A 123 24.46 18.75 -14.18
N ARG A 124 23.17 18.55 -13.90
CA ARG A 124 22.25 19.64 -13.54
C ARG A 124 21.11 19.16 -12.65
N ALA A 125 20.83 19.91 -11.59
CA ALA A 125 19.62 19.75 -10.80
C ALA A 125 18.88 21.08 -10.72
N ALA A 126 17.56 21.05 -10.83
CA ALA A 126 16.69 22.22 -10.72
C ALA A 126 15.54 21.94 -9.73
N LEU A 127 15.19 22.94 -8.93
CA LEU A 127 14.03 22.93 -8.04
C LEU A 127 13.14 24.13 -8.35
N LEU A 128 11.85 23.89 -8.54
CA LEU A 128 10.82 24.91 -8.62
C LEU A 128 9.97 24.86 -7.35
N ALA A 129 10.05 25.90 -6.52
CA ALA A 129 9.26 26.02 -5.31
C ALA A 129 7.84 26.56 -5.61
N ALA A 130 6.91 26.38 -4.66
CA ALA A 130 5.53 26.84 -4.78
C ALA A 130 5.37 28.35 -5.01
N ASP A 131 6.32 29.15 -4.53
CA ASP A 131 6.38 30.61 -4.72
C ASP A 131 6.92 31.02 -6.11
N ARG A 132 7.18 30.03 -6.98
CA ARG A 132 7.79 30.15 -8.31
C ARG A 132 9.27 30.56 -8.30
N GLN A 133 9.94 30.47 -7.15
CA GLN A 133 11.40 30.56 -7.11
C GLN A 133 12.01 29.31 -7.73
N ARG A 134 13.02 29.53 -8.58
CA ARG A 134 13.76 28.47 -9.26
C ARG A 134 15.19 28.46 -8.74
N HIS A 135 15.61 27.31 -8.24
CA HIS A 135 16.96 27.06 -7.77
C HIS A 135 17.62 26.05 -8.71
N GLU A 136 18.89 26.27 -9.04
CA GLU A 136 19.66 25.35 -9.88
C GLU A 136 21.04 25.11 -9.28
N ALA A 137 21.53 23.88 -9.44
CA ALA A 137 22.88 23.49 -9.06
C ALA A 137 23.44 22.47 -10.06
N GLY A 138 24.74 22.20 -9.97
CA GLY A 138 25.39 21.18 -10.81
C GLY A 138 25.01 19.74 -10.43
N ASP A 139 24.47 19.53 -9.23
CA ASP A 139 24.10 18.22 -8.69
C ASP A 139 22.97 18.34 -7.65
N ALA A 140 22.25 17.24 -7.42
CA ALA A 140 21.11 17.21 -6.52
C ALA A 140 21.49 17.48 -5.06
N GLN A 141 22.65 17.01 -4.60
CA GLN A 141 23.08 17.14 -3.21
C GLN A 141 23.39 18.60 -2.86
N THR A 142 23.99 19.34 -3.80
CA THR A 142 24.22 20.78 -3.67
C THR A 142 22.89 21.53 -3.65
N LEU A 143 21.94 21.17 -4.54
CA LEU A 143 20.61 21.79 -4.59
C LEU A 143 19.84 21.59 -3.28
N THR A 144 19.75 20.36 -2.79
CA THR A 144 19.01 20.07 -1.55
C THR A 144 19.70 20.69 -0.35
N ARG A 145 21.04 20.81 -0.34
CA ARG A 145 21.74 21.53 0.72
C ARG A 145 21.37 23.01 0.74
N GLN A 146 21.23 23.64 -0.42
CA GLN A 146 20.84 25.05 -0.50
C GLN A 146 19.38 25.28 -0.09
N VAL A 147 18.48 24.37 -0.47
CA VAL A 147 17.03 24.55 -0.26
C VAL A 147 16.54 23.97 1.07
N LEU A 148 16.99 22.76 1.42
CA LEU A 148 16.59 22.03 2.63
C LEU A 148 17.59 22.18 3.78
N GLY A 149 18.78 22.74 3.53
CA GLY A 149 19.85 22.86 4.52
C GLY A 149 20.75 21.63 4.65
N TYR A 150 20.41 20.50 4.01
CA TYR A 150 21.18 19.26 4.08
C TYR A 150 21.28 18.54 2.73
N PRO A 151 22.40 17.81 2.47
CA PRO A 151 22.58 17.05 1.26
C PRO A 151 21.78 15.74 1.31
N LEU A 152 20.76 15.61 0.47
CA LEU A 152 20.06 14.34 0.25
C LEU A 152 20.70 13.62 -0.94
N PRO A 153 21.13 12.36 -0.80
CA PRO A 153 21.71 11.60 -1.89
C PRO A 153 20.60 11.00 -2.77
N ILE A 154 19.94 11.84 -3.59
CA ILE A 154 18.82 11.41 -4.45
C ILE A 154 19.24 10.23 -5.33
N GLU A 155 20.47 10.25 -5.86
CA GLU A 155 21.00 9.19 -6.71
C GLU A 155 21.14 7.85 -5.97
N ARG A 156 21.50 7.87 -4.67
CA ARG A 156 21.54 6.65 -3.86
C ARG A 156 20.14 6.20 -3.46
N LEU A 157 19.25 7.15 -3.22
CA LEU A 157 17.87 6.89 -2.85
C LEU A 157 17.15 6.09 -3.94
N ALA A 158 17.43 6.34 -5.23
CA ALA A 158 16.84 5.58 -6.33
C ALA A 158 17.15 4.09 -6.21
N GLY A 159 18.43 3.75 -5.99
CA GLY A 159 18.85 2.38 -5.73
C GLY A 159 18.25 1.81 -4.44
N TRP A 160 18.18 2.60 -3.37
CA TRP A 160 17.62 2.15 -2.09
C TRP A 160 16.13 1.84 -2.19
N VAL A 161 15.36 2.61 -2.95
CA VAL A 161 13.91 2.39 -3.14
C VAL A 161 13.63 1.06 -3.86
N LEU A 162 14.52 0.64 -4.76
CA LEU A 162 14.49 -0.68 -5.39
C LEU A 162 15.11 -1.82 -4.56
N ALA A 163 15.50 -1.54 -3.31
CA ALA A 163 16.27 -2.45 -2.45
C ALA A 163 17.55 -2.97 -3.15
N GLN A 164 18.24 -2.09 -3.88
CA GLN A 164 19.48 -2.39 -4.59
C GLN A 164 20.69 -1.72 -3.93
N PRO A 165 21.45 -2.49 -3.11
CA PRO A 165 22.64 -1.99 -2.43
C PRO A 165 23.76 -1.66 -3.41
N ALA A 166 24.58 -0.66 -3.06
CA ALA A 166 25.87 -0.46 -3.72
C ALA A 166 26.79 -1.68 -3.52
N PRO A 167 27.77 -1.91 -4.42
CA PRO A 167 28.74 -2.99 -4.26
C PRO A 167 29.54 -2.94 -2.95
N SER A 168 29.74 -1.75 -2.39
CA SER A 168 30.45 -1.54 -1.13
C SER A 168 29.56 -1.64 0.12
N ALA A 169 28.27 -1.94 -0.03
CA ALA A 169 27.32 -1.95 1.07
C ALA A 169 27.42 -3.21 1.91
N THR A 170 27.14 -3.08 3.22
CA THR A 170 26.85 -4.23 4.07
C THR A 170 25.35 -4.49 4.08
N VAL A 171 24.93 -5.73 3.81
CA VAL A 171 23.51 -6.07 3.62
C VAL A 171 23.11 -7.21 4.55
N ALA A 172 22.17 -6.94 5.45
CA ALA A 172 21.44 -7.98 6.17
C ALA A 172 20.23 -8.39 5.34
N ARG A 173 20.01 -9.70 5.19
CA ARG A 173 18.93 -10.26 4.36
C ARG A 173 17.97 -11.10 5.20
N ASP A 174 16.73 -11.22 4.75
CA ASP A 174 15.77 -12.18 5.28
C ASP A 174 16.01 -13.59 4.72
N ALA A 175 15.17 -14.55 5.14
CA ALA A 175 15.22 -15.94 4.67
C ALA A 175 14.94 -16.11 3.16
N LEU A 176 14.33 -15.11 2.51
CA LEU A 176 14.05 -15.07 1.07
C LEU A 176 15.16 -14.37 0.29
N GLY A 177 16.23 -13.92 0.96
CA GLY A 177 17.35 -13.21 0.35
C GLY A 177 17.10 -11.72 0.09
N ARG A 178 15.99 -11.15 0.56
CA ARG A 178 15.64 -9.73 0.39
C ARG A 178 16.39 -8.87 1.41
N PRO A 179 16.89 -7.67 1.06
CA PRO A 179 17.52 -6.78 2.02
C PRO A 179 16.56 -6.35 3.12
N LEU A 180 16.90 -6.61 4.38
CA LEU A 180 16.22 -6.07 5.56
C LEU A 180 16.88 -4.80 6.05
N ARG A 181 18.21 -4.75 5.94
CA ARG A 181 19.00 -3.58 6.30
C ARG A 181 20.19 -3.44 5.36
N ILE A 182 20.38 -2.23 4.84
CA ILE A 182 21.56 -1.84 4.06
C ILE A 182 22.31 -0.79 4.85
N VAL A 183 23.62 -0.95 4.97
CA VAL A 183 24.53 0.06 5.52
C VAL A 183 25.50 0.46 4.42
N GLU A 184 25.42 1.72 3.99
CA GLU A 184 26.24 2.31 2.94
C GLU A 184 26.89 3.59 3.45
N SER A 185 28.21 3.55 3.67
CA SER A 185 28.95 4.66 4.27
C SER A 185 28.38 4.98 5.68
N ASP A 186 27.81 6.16 5.85
CA ASP A 186 27.17 6.66 7.08
C ASP A 186 25.63 6.60 7.03
N TRP A 187 25.07 5.97 6.00
CA TRP A 187 23.64 5.76 5.81
C TRP A 187 23.23 4.35 6.21
N GLN A 188 22.09 4.26 6.89
CA GLN A 188 21.39 3.02 7.20
C GLN A 188 20.00 3.08 6.57
N VAL A 189 19.64 2.01 5.86
CA VAL A 189 18.32 1.83 5.26
C VAL A 189 17.69 0.56 5.81
N GLU A 190 16.51 0.67 6.38
CA GLU A 190 15.70 -0.44 6.87
C GLU A 190 14.47 -0.61 6.01
N TYR A 191 14.09 -1.87 5.77
CA TYR A 191 13.04 -2.24 4.83
C TYR A 191 11.92 -3.03 5.49
N ASP A 192 10.69 -2.74 5.09
CA ASP A 192 9.55 -3.61 5.33
C ASP A 192 8.83 -3.93 4.02
N TYR A 193 8.44 -5.19 3.88
CA TYR A 193 7.78 -5.75 2.70
C TYR A 193 6.39 -6.26 3.10
N SER A 194 5.37 -5.99 2.29
CA SER A 194 4.05 -6.62 2.45
C SER A 194 3.89 -7.92 1.66
N GLY A 195 4.61 -8.06 0.55
CA GLY A 195 4.63 -9.29 -0.24
C GLY A 195 5.44 -10.41 0.42
N ALA A 196 5.00 -11.66 0.24
CA ALA A 196 5.75 -12.84 0.66
C ALA A 196 6.72 -13.37 -0.42
N ALA A 197 6.71 -12.75 -1.61
CA ALA A 197 7.55 -13.18 -2.72
C ALA A 197 9.01 -12.65 -2.56
N PRO A 198 10.03 -13.41 -3.01
CA PRO A 198 11.45 -12.99 -2.96
C PRO A 198 11.76 -11.74 -3.79
N ASP A 199 10.92 -11.42 -4.77
CA ASP A 199 11.01 -10.28 -5.67
C ASP A 199 10.08 -9.13 -5.29
N ALA A 200 9.33 -9.25 -4.19
CA ALA A 200 8.47 -8.17 -3.71
C ALA A 200 9.26 -6.88 -3.45
N LEU A 201 8.74 -5.76 -3.97
CA LEU A 201 9.28 -4.44 -3.68
C LEU A 201 8.94 -4.01 -2.25
N PRO A 202 9.76 -3.15 -1.63
CA PRO A 202 9.48 -2.65 -0.29
C PRO A 202 8.23 -1.75 -0.28
N GLU A 203 7.44 -1.86 0.78
CA GLU A 203 6.33 -0.93 1.07
C GLU A 203 6.81 0.22 1.95
N ARG A 204 7.80 -0.03 2.82
CA ARG A 204 8.33 0.98 3.74
C ARG A 204 9.83 0.96 3.74
N LEU A 205 10.40 2.16 3.76
CA LEU A 205 11.83 2.39 3.88
C LEU A 205 12.07 3.44 4.95
N ARG A 206 12.94 3.13 5.92
CA ARG A 206 13.50 4.12 6.84
C ARG A 206 14.95 4.33 6.46
N VAL A 207 15.27 5.54 6.03
CA VAL A 207 16.62 5.99 5.68
C VAL A 207 17.10 6.93 6.77
N SER A 208 18.20 6.61 7.43
CA SER A 208 18.79 7.44 8.46
C SER A 208 20.28 7.62 8.22
N ARG A 209 20.80 8.77 8.65
CA ARG A 209 22.22 9.09 8.64
C ARG A 209 22.67 9.38 10.07
N VAL A 210 23.85 8.92 10.44
CA VAL A 210 24.43 9.25 11.75
C VAL A 210 24.58 10.77 11.89
N GLY A 211 23.90 11.36 12.88
CA GLY A 211 23.91 12.82 13.11
C GLY A 211 23.21 13.64 12.02
N GLY A 212 22.36 13.02 11.20
CA GLY A 212 21.63 13.69 10.13
C GLY A 212 20.12 13.42 10.18
N PRO A 213 19.39 13.75 9.10
CA PRO A 213 17.95 13.57 9.04
C PRO A 213 17.55 12.09 8.97
N GLU A 214 16.37 11.79 9.50
CA GLU A 214 15.67 10.53 9.27
C GLU A 214 14.55 10.75 8.25
N LEU A 215 14.60 10.03 7.15
CA LEU A 215 13.57 9.97 6.11
C LEU A 215 12.80 8.65 6.24
N LEU A 216 11.50 8.75 6.45
CA LEU A 216 10.57 7.63 6.35
C LEU A 216 9.78 7.75 5.06
N LEU A 217 9.83 6.72 4.23
CA LEU A 217 9.02 6.56 3.02
C LEU A 217 8.06 5.39 3.20
N ARG A 218 6.79 5.64 2.91
CA ARG A 218 5.78 4.60 2.74
C ARG A 218 5.26 4.67 1.31
N ILE A 219 5.60 3.67 0.51
CA ILE A 219 5.22 3.60 -0.89
C ILE A 219 3.81 3.05 -0.97
N GLU A 220 2.93 3.83 -1.57
CA GLU A 220 1.54 3.47 -1.79
C GLU A 220 1.41 2.72 -3.12
N GLU A 221 2.01 3.25 -4.18
CA GLU A 221 1.88 2.69 -5.53
C GLU A 221 3.24 2.58 -6.21
N TRP A 222 3.35 1.53 -7.02
CA TRP A 222 4.52 1.21 -7.81
C TRP A 222 4.07 0.97 -9.25
N THR A 223 4.75 1.61 -10.19
CA THR A 223 4.69 1.26 -11.61
C THR A 223 6.12 1.02 -12.05
N THR A 224 6.42 -0.18 -12.54
CA THR A 224 7.76 -0.57 -12.98
C THR A 224 7.75 -0.77 -14.49
N GLY A 225 8.80 -0.31 -15.17
CA GLY A 225 8.92 -0.36 -16.63
C GLY A 225 8.80 1.03 -17.28
N GLU A 226 9.32 1.15 -18.50
CA GLU A 226 9.09 2.33 -19.34
C GLU A 226 7.61 2.42 -19.70
N GLN A 227 6.93 3.40 -19.13
CA GLN A 227 5.60 3.78 -19.60
C GLN A 227 5.80 4.54 -20.91
N PRO A 228 5.32 4.05 -22.07
CA PRO A 228 5.40 4.78 -23.31
C PRO A 228 4.67 6.11 -23.14
N LEU A 229 5.30 7.20 -23.55
CA LEU A 229 4.64 8.49 -23.68
C LEU A 229 3.67 8.36 -24.88
N ASP A 230 2.36 8.35 -24.64
CA ASP A 230 1.35 8.59 -25.69
C ASP A 230 1.34 10.07 -26.09
#